data_AF-A0AAD4RC61-F1
#
_entry.id   AF-A0AAD4RC61-F1
#
_cell.length_a   1.000
_cell.length_b   1.000
_cell.length_c   1.000
_cell.angle_alpha   90.00
_cell.angle_beta   90.00
_cell.angle_gamma   90.00
#
_symmetry.space_group_name_H-M   'P 1'
#
loop_
_entity.id
_entity.type
_entity.pdbx_description
1 polymer ?
#
loop_
_entity_poly.entity_id
_entity_poly.type
_entity_poly.pdbx_seq_one_letter_code
_entity_poly.pdbx_strand_id
1 'polypeptide(L)'
;MNRDKIINTLLFSFFLSLPVIYYYRKDLTEYLSSNRWKYRHVLTWPRLAILGRFEESRLAHKFLRNLSGIEIGASAHNPFGLNTKNVDFTLSNSTIFKLEEKYMTGTFAKVDVVASGDDLPFPDGSQDFVISAHVIEHFYDPIKAIKEWLRVVRPEGFVFIIAPHKLRTFDRYRNRTTLDELLDRHAHPNPPLPDDHRHYTVWITEDLLELCNFFKWKVVAWQDSDDKVGNGFTVIIQKE
;
A
#
# COMPACT_ATOMS: atom_id res chain seq x y z
N MET A 1 24.00 35.63 43.82
CA MET A 1 25.09 34.63 43.90
C MET A 1 24.67 33.41 43.08
N ASN A 2 25.36 33.20 41.95
CA ASN A 2 25.50 32.01 41.10
C ASN A 2 24.33 31.38 40.28
N ARG A 3 24.58 31.38 38.95
CA ARG A 3 24.37 30.35 37.90
C ARG A 3 22.94 29.93 37.57
N ASP A 4 22.50 29.63 36.35
CA ASP A 4 22.87 29.82 34.94
C ASP A 4 21.86 28.93 34.19
N LYS A 5 21.23 29.46 33.12
CA LYS A 5 20.75 28.78 31.90
C LYS A 5 19.59 27.74 31.94
N ILE A 6 18.50 28.12 31.27
CA ILE A 6 17.81 27.44 30.13
C ILE A 6 17.62 25.91 30.24
N ILE A 7 16.36 25.41 30.18
CA ILE A 7 15.89 24.34 29.28
C ILE A 7 14.35 24.33 29.17
N ASN A 8 13.92 24.08 27.95
CA ASN A 8 12.62 24.14 27.29
C ASN A 8 11.40 23.43 27.92
N THR A 9 10.24 24.08 27.69
CA THR A 9 8.91 23.51 27.45
C THR A 9 8.95 22.25 26.57
N LEU A 10 8.39 21.11 27.01
CA LEU A 10 7.93 20.00 26.16
C LEU A 10 7.31 18.87 27.03
N LEU A 11 5.98 18.74 27.02
CA LEU A 11 5.28 17.50 27.38
C LEU A 11 4.11 17.32 26.40
N PHE A 12 4.44 16.81 25.20
CA PHE A 12 3.47 16.45 24.17
C PHE A 12 3.53 14.93 23.95
N SER A 13 2.37 14.31 24.13
CA SER A 13 1.88 12.99 23.68
C SER A 13 2.91 11.98 23.13
N PHE A 14 3.13 10.91 23.87
CA PHE A 14 4.01 9.79 23.51
C PHE A 14 3.18 8.51 23.39
N PHE A 15 2.52 8.25 22.26
CA PHE A 15 1.93 6.93 21.98
C PHE A 15 1.90 6.59 20.48
N LEU A 16 2.21 5.31 20.20
CA LEU A 16 2.11 4.54 18.95
C LEU A 16 3.27 4.69 17.94
N SER A 17 4.25 3.80 18.14
CA SER A 17 5.11 3.25 17.08
C SER A 17 5.36 1.77 17.38
N LEU A 18 4.72 0.86 16.65
CA LEU A 18 5.21 -0.51 16.47
C LEU A 18 5.27 -0.76 14.96
N PRO A 19 6.46 -1.05 14.40
CA PRO A 19 6.65 -1.27 12.98
C PRO A 19 6.12 -2.64 12.58
N VAL A 20 5.27 -2.68 11.55
CA VAL A 20 5.10 -3.89 10.73
C VAL A 20 6.37 -3.99 9.89
N ILE A 21 7.08 -5.11 10.05
CA ILE A 21 8.36 -5.48 9.42
C ILE A 21 9.60 -4.79 10.03
N TYR A 22 10.06 -5.30 11.18
CA TYR A 22 11.50 -5.38 11.47
C TYR A 22 11.79 -6.51 12.46
N TYR A 23 11.93 -7.75 11.98
CA TYR A 23 12.72 -8.77 12.67
C TYR A 23 13.38 -9.70 11.67
N TYR A 24 14.59 -9.33 11.26
CA TYR A 24 15.58 -10.31 10.84
C TYR A 24 15.85 -11.26 12.02
N ARG A 25 15.85 -12.58 11.72
CA ARG A 25 16.22 -13.67 12.62
C ARG A 25 17.53 -13.40 13.37
N LYS A 26 17.44 -13.11 14.67
CA LYS A 26 18.24 -13.71 15.75
C LYS A 26 17.62 -13.29 17.09
N ASP A 27 17.45 -14.25 17.99
CA ASP A 27 17.22 -14.03 19.43
C ASP A 27 15.80 -13.66 19.94
N LEU A 28 14.74 -14.25 19.37
CA LEU A 28 13.39 -14.13 19.96
C LEU A 28 13.20 -14.94 21.26
N THR A 29 14.02 -15.96 21.50
CA THR A 29 13.85 -16.89 22.64
C THR A 29 14.41 -16.35 23.95
N GLU A 30 15.43 -15.49 23.90
CA GLU A 30 16.14 -15.02 25.11
C GLU A 30 15.47 -13.78 25.73
N TYR A 31 14.74 -12.97 24.93
CA TYR A 31 14.06 -11.77 25.40
C TYR A 31 12.74 -12.04 26.11
N LEU A 32 12.01 -13.10 25.72
CA LEU A 32 10.68 -13.43 26.26
C LEU A 32 10.72 -14.05 27.67
N SER A 33 11.89 -14.51 28.15
CA SER A 33 12.05 -15.09 29.47
C SER A 33 12.20 -14.04 30.58
N SER A 34 12.66 -12.83 30.28
CA SER A 34 13.13 -11.86 31.28
C SER A 34 12.12 -10.77 31.68
N ASN A 35 11.00 -10.57 30.97
CA ASN A 35 10.13 -9.40 31.16
C ASN A 35 8.63 -9.71 31.28
N ARG A 36 8.28 -10.75 32.05
CA ARG A 36 6.90 -11.28 32.21
C ARG A 36 5.90 -10.33 32.91
N TRP A 37 6.29 -9.11 33.33
CA TRP A 37 5.44 -8.22 34.16
C TRP A 37 5.22 -6.79 33.62
N LYS A 38 5.69 -6.43 32.41
CA LYS A 38 5.60 -5.03 31.91
C LYS A 38 4.53 -4.74 30.85
N TYR A 39 3.71 -5.71 30.45
CA TYR A 39 2.75 -5.51 29.35
C TYR A 39 1.29 -5.83 29.73
N ARG A 40 0.76 -5.17 30.75
CA ARG A 40 -0.69 -5.17 31.05
C ARG A 40 -1.49 -4.09 30.31
N HIS A 41 -0.85 -3.21 29.53
CA HIS A 41 -1.53 -2.08 28.88
C HIS A 41 -1.29 -1.91 27.37
N VAL A 42 -0.70 -2.89 26.67
CA VAL A 42 -0.70 -2.94 25.18
C VAL A 42 -1.91 -3.74 24.67
N LEU A 43 -3.02 -3.68 25.38
CA LEU A 43 -4.29 -4.34 25.07
C LEU A 43 -5.34 -3.31 24.66
N THR A 44 -5.04 -2.48 23.66
CA THR A 44 -6.04 -1.71 22.90
C THR A 44 -5.66 -1.55 21.43
N TRP A 45 -5.07 -2.58 20.81
CA TRP A 45 -5.64 -2.96 19.51
C TRP A 45 -6.98 -3.58 19.85
N PRO A 46 -8.10 -3.19 19.20
CA PRO A 46 -9.34 -3.92 19.46
C PRO A 46 -9.03 -5.39 19.22
N ARG A 47 -9.54 -6.24 20.12
CA ARG A 47 -9.46 -7.71 20.15
C ARG A 47 -9.97 -8.41 18.86
N LEU A 48 -10.06 -7.70 17.74
CA LEU A 48 -10.57 -8.12 16.44
C LEU A 48 -9.50 -8.73 15.52
N ALA A 49 -8.21 -8.43 15.74
CA ALA A 49 -7.12 -8.97 14.91
C ALA A 49 -6.75 -10.43 15.26
N ILE A 50 -7.52 -11.11 16.12
CA ILE A 50 -7.28 -12.53 16.43
C ILE A 50 -7.98 -13.45 15.42
N LEU A 51 -8.92 -12.97 14.59
CA LEU A 51 -9.56 -13.77 13.52
C LEU A 51 -10.10 -12.96 12.31
N GLY A 52 -9.95 -11.63 12.24
CA GLY A 52 -10.80 -10.78 11.37
C GLY A 52 -10.19 -10.36 10.03
N ARG A 53 -10.85 -10.71 8.92
CA ARG A 53 -10.70 -10.02 7.62
C ARG A 53 -11.11 -8.55 7.79
N PHE A 54 -10.40 -7.63 7.14
CA PHE A 54 -10.87 -6.24 7.04
C PHE A 54 -12.22 -6.17 6.31
N GLU A 55 -13.03 -5.17 6.62
CA GLU A 55 -14.24 -4.90 5.85
C GLU A 55 -13.89 -4.66 4.37
N GLU A 56 -14.81 -5.04 3.48
CA GLU A 56 -14.67 -4.73 2.06
C GLU A 56 -14.91 -3.24 1.82
N SER A 57 -14.16 -2.66 0.88
CA SER A 57 -14.25 -1.23 0.57
C SER A 57 -15.64 -0.89 0.02
N ARG A 58 -16.39 -0.03 0.72
CA ARG A 58 -17.68 0.48 0.22
C ARG A 58 -17.46 1.30 -1.05
N LEU A 59 -16.36 2.04 -1.12
CA LEU A 59 -16.03 2.82 -2.31
C LEU A 59 -15.70 1.91 -3.50
N ALA A 60 -14.91 0.84 -3.31
CA ALA A 60 -14.64 -0.11 -4.39
C ALA A 60 -15.94 -0.76 -4.88
N HIS A 61 -16.83 -1.18 -3.97
CA HIS A 61 -18.14 -1.74 -4.35
C HIS A 61 -19.03 -0.74 -5.10
N LYS A 62 -18.99 0.55 -4.74
CA LYS A 62 -19.75 1.60 -5.44
C LYS A 62 -19.38 1.68 -6.92
N PHE A 63 -18.09 1.55 -7.25
CA PHE A 63 -17.59 1.71 -8.61
C PHE A 63 -17.48 0.39 -9.39
N LEU A 64 -17.17 -0.72 -8.72
CA LEU A 64 -16.61 -1.91 -9.38
C LEU A 64 -17.47 -3.18 -9.24
N ARG A 65 -18.47 -3.23 -8.35
CA ARG A 65 -19.19 -4.47 -7.99
C ARG A 65 -19.83 -5.26 -9.13
N ASN A 66 -20.19 -4.57 -10.22
CA ASN A 66 -20.89 -5.16 -11.38
C ASN A 66 -19.98 -5.29 -12.61
N LEU A 67 -18.67 -5.11 -12.43
CA LEU A 67 -17.66 -5.12 -13.47
C LEU A 67 -16.73 -6.33 -13.30
N SER A 68 -15.91 -6.60 -14.31
CA SER A 68 -14.85 -7.61 -14.25
C SER A 68 -13.50 -6.97 -14.53
N GLY A 69 -12.53 -7.19 -13.66
CA GLY A 69 -11.22 -6.56 -13.79
C GLY A 69 -10.08 -7.42 -13.28
N ILE A 70 -8.95 -6.76 -13.03
CA ILE A 70 -7.77 -7.39 -12.43
C ILE A 70 -7.43 -6.70 -11.12
N GLU A 71 -6.94 -7.50 -10.18
CA GLU A 71 -6.34 -7.04 -8.93
C GLU A 71 -4.83 -7.27 -9.00
N ILE A 72 -4.05 -6.21 -8.83
CA ILE A 72 -2.58 -6.32 -8.81
C ILE A 72 -2.17 -6.62 -7.37
N GLY A 73 -1.46 -7.74 -7.17
CA GLY A 73 -0.90 -8.12 -5.88
C GLY A 73 -1.93 -8.46 -4.80
N ALA A 74 -3.00 -9.20 -5.16
CA ALA A 74 -4.06 -9.52 -4.21
C ALA A 74 -3.53 -10.26 -2.97
N SER A 75 -4.11 -9.94 -1.81
CA SER A 75 -3.77 -10.59 -0.54
C SER A 75 -5.00 -11.12 0.19
N ALA A 76 -4.94 -12.37 0.63
CA ALA A 76 -6.00 -13.11 1.29
C ALA A 76 -6.46 -12.48 2.61
N HIS A 77 -5.62 -11.66 3.25
CA HIS A 77 -5.98 -10.96 4.50
C HIS A 77 -6.86 -9.73 4.25
N ASN A 78 -6.87 -9.22 3.01
CA ASN A 78 -7.53 -7.99 2.67
C ASN A 78 -8.30 -8.03 1.34
N PRO A 79 -9.12 -9.07 1.06
CA PRO A 79 -9.82 -9.20 -0.21
C PRO A 79 -10.83 -8.07 -0.42
N PHE A 80 -11.14 -7.76 -1.68
CA PHE A 80 -12.17 -6.79 -2.05
C PHE A 80 -13.56 -7.38 -2.27
N GLY A 81 -13.68 -8.70 -2.45
CA GLY A 81 -14.97 -9.34 -2.75
C GLY A 81 -15.50 -9.02 -4.15
N LEU A 82 -14.62 -8.63 -5.07
CA LEU A 82 -14.95 -8.25 -6.45
C LEU A 82 -14.66 -9.39 -7.43
N ASN A 83 -15.22 -9.30 -8.64
CA ASN A 83 -14.88 -10.21 -9.73
C ASN A 83 -13.54 -9.81 -10.36
N THR A 84 -12.45 -10.32 -9.78
CA THR A 84 -11.07 -10.01 -10.20
C THR A 84 -10.30 -11.28 -10.57
N LYS A 85 -9.38 -11.14 -11.54
CA LYS A 85 -8.24 -12.03 -11.70
C LYS A 85 -7.03 -11.42 -10.99
N ASN A 86 -6.36 -12.21 -10.15
CA ASN A 86 -5.17 -11.73 -9.45
C ASN A 86 -3.92 -11.81 -10.35
N VAL A 87 -3.19 -10.70 -10.44
CA VAL A 87 -1.90 -10.60 -11.12
C VAL A 87 -0.80 -10.43 -10.09
N ASP A 88 0.17 -11.33 -10.08
CA ASP A 88 1.31 -11.30 -9.16
C ASP A 88 2.60 -11.55 -9.96
N PHE A 89 3.72 -10.98 -9.52
CA PHE A 89 5.00 -11.14 -10.24
C PHE A 89 5.59 -12.55 -10.07
N THR A 90 5.04 -13.37 -9.19
CA THR A 90 5.51 -14.74 -8.97
C THR A 90 4.43 -15.71 -8.48
N LEU A 91 4.64 -17.01 -8.74
CA LEU A 91 3.90 -18.10 -8.07
C LEU A 91 4.58 -18.52 -6.76
N SER A 92 5.76 -17.98 -6.45
CA SER A 92 6.50 -18.38 -5.27
C SER A 92 5.82 -17.87 -3.99
N ASN A 93 5.57 -18.79 -3.06
CA ASN A 93 5.08 -18.48 -1.72
C ASN A 93 6.19 -18.04 -0.76
N SER A 94 7.43 -17.92 -1.24
CA SER A 94 8.59 -17.56 -0.41
C SER A 94 8.92 -16.06 -0.38
N THR A 95 8.16 -15.23 -1.09
CA THR A 95 8.36 -13.78 -1.05
C THR A 95 7.95 -13.22 0.31
N ILE A 96 8.50 -12.07 0.67
CA ILE A 96 8.15 -11.40 1.93
C ILE A 96 6.64 -11.15 2.04
N PHE A 97 6.01 -10.73 0.92
CA PHE A 97 4.58 -10.45 0.83
C PHE A 97 3.71 -11.70 1.03
N LYS A 98 4.06 -12.84 0.41
CA LYS A 98 3.32 -14.10 0.59
C LYS A 98 3.50 -14.65 2.00
N LEU A 99 4.71 -14.55 2.56
CA LEU A 99 4.95 -15.00 3.93
C LEU A 99 4.15 -14.17 4.95
N GLU A 100 4.03 -12.86 4.75
CA GLU A 100 3.17 -11.99 5.56
C GLU A 100 1.70 -12.36 5.41
N GLU A 101 1.22 -12.55 4.18
CA GLU A 101 -0.14 -13.01 3.90
C GLU A 101 -0.47 -14.32 4.63
N LYS A 102 0.44 -15.30 4.58
CA LYS A 102 0.31 -16.58 5.27
C LYS A 102 0.32 -16.42 6.78
N TYR A 103 1.14 -15.53 7.31
CA TYR A 103 1.18 -15.22 8.74
C TYR A 103 -0.15 -14.62 9.22
N MET A 104 -0.73 -13.71 8.43
CA MET A 104 -1.96 -13.00 8.77
C MET A 104 -3.23 -13.85 8.59
N THR A 105 -3.28 -14.73 7.59
CA THR A 105 -4.51 -15.48 7.25
C THR A 105 -4.42 -16.99 7.39
N GLY A 106 -3.22 -17.55 7.47
CA GLY A 106 -3.02 -18.98 7.32
C GLY A 106 -3.20 -19.51 5.89
N THR A 107 -3.38 -18.68 4.87
CA THR A 107 -3.44 -19.10 3.44
C THR A 107 -2.74 -18.10 2.52
N PHE A 108 -2.67 -18.40 1.23
CA PHE A 108 -2.25 -17.48 0.17
C PHE A 108 -3.42 -17.18 -0.77
N ALA A 109 -3.45 -16.00 -1.36
CA ALA A 109 -4.34 -15.65 -2.45
C ALA A 109 -3.91 -16.42 -3.69
N LYS A 110 -4.90 -16.93 -4.41
CA LYS A 110 -4.68 -17.55 -5.71
C LYS A 110 -4.10 -16.50 -6.66
N VAL A 111 -3.08 -16.88 -7.42
CA VAL A 111 -2.53 -16.09 -8.53
C VAL A 111 -3.13 -16.66 -9.83
N ASP A 112 -3.81 -15.82 -10.60
CA ASP A 112 -4.41 -16.23 -11.88
C ASP A 112 -3.47 -15.96 -13.06
N VAL A 113 -2.66 -14.89 -12.97
CA VAL A 113 -1.71 -14.47 -14.00
C VAL A 113 -0.39 -14.09 -13.35
N VAL A 114 0.71 -14.58 -13.93
CA VAL A 114 2.07 -14.24 -13.49
C VAL A 114 2.63 -13.17 -14.42
N ALA A 115 2.82 -11.96 -13.92
CA ALA A 115 3.36 -10.84 -14.68
C ALA A 115 3.87 -9.73 -13.76
N SER A 116 4.74 -8.86 -14.28
CA SER A 116 5.04 -7.61 -13.59
C SER A 116 3.79 -6.74 -13.56
N GLY A 117 3.51 -6.08 -12.44
CA GLY A 117 2.31 -5.24 -12.33
C GLY A 117 2.36 -3.97 -13.18
N ASP A 118 3.49 -3.65 -13.81
CA ASP A 118 3.72 -2.52 -14.73
C ASP A 118 4.09 -2.97 -16.17
N ASP A 119 3.89 -4.26 -16.48
CA ASP A 119 4.02 -4.85 -17.83
C ASP A 119 3.05 -6.03 -17.95
N LEU A 120 1.79 -5.70 -18.26
CA LEU A 120 0.66 -6.61 -18.12
C LEU A 120 0.36 -7.35 -19.44
N PRO A 121 0.16 -8.68 -19.41
CA PRO A 121 -0.08 -9.50 -20.60
C PRO A 121 -1.55 -9.44 -21.06
N PHE A 122 -2.16 -8.26 -20.99
CA PHE A 122 -3.53 -8.02 -21.43
C PHE A 122 -3.54 -7.03 -22.60
N PRO A 123 -4.44 -7.20 -23.59
CA PRO A 123 -4.64 -6.20 -24.64
C PRO A 123 -5.14 -4.86 -24.09
N ASP A 124 -4.91 -3.81 -24.88
CA ASP A 124 -5.46 -2.48 -24.62
C ASP A 124 -6.98 -2.56 -24.48
N GLY A 125 -7.52 -1.85 -23.48
CA GLY A 125 -8.96 -1.76 -23.28
C GLY A 125 -9.69 -3.09 -23.01
N SER A 126 -8.98 -4.11 -22.54
CA SER A 126 -9.57 -5.44 -22.31
C SER A 126 -10.21 -5.61 -20.92
N GLN A 127 -9.92 -4.73 -19.96
CA GLN A 127 -10.42 -4.81 -18.58
C GLN A 127 -11.44 -3.70 -18.30
N ASP A 128 -12.50 -3.98 -17.53
CA ASP A 128 -13.40 -2.92 -17.03
C ASP A 128 -12.68 -2.04 -16.00
N PHE A 129 -11.81 -2.65 -15.18
CA PHE A 129 -11.03 -1.95 -14.19
C PHE A 129 -9.72 -2.65 -13.83
N VAL A 130 -8.80 -1.87 -13.23
CA VAL A 130 -7.66 -2.34 -12.47
C VAL A 130 -7.81 -1.84 -11.03
N ILE A 131 -7.58 -2.72 -10.05
CA ILE A 131 -7.53 -2.34 -8.64
C ILE A 131 -6.20 -2.76 -8.02
N SER A 132 -5.63 -1.90 -7.18
CA SER A 132 -4.45 -2.21 -6.38
C SER A 132 -4.56 -1.60 -4.98
N ALA A 133 -4.00 -2.28 -3.99
CA ALA A 133 -3.95 -1.79 -2.62
C ALA A 133 -2.61 -2.11 -1.98
N HIS A 134 -1.88 -1.07 -1.57
CA HIS A 134 -0.52 -1.19 -1.03
C HIS A 134 0.45 -1.93 -1.97
N VAL A 135 0.40 -1.58 -3.26
CA VAL A 135 1.30 -2.10 -4.29
C VAL A 135 2.01 -0.99 -5.03
N ILE A 136 1.32 0.13 -5.31
CA ILE A 136 1.86 1.21 -6.16
C ILE A 136 3.17 1.80 -5.60
N GLU A 137 3.33 1.83 -4.27
CA GLU A 137 4.50 2.35 -3.56
C GLU A 137 5.76 1.50 -3.78
N HIS A 138 5.60 0.24 -4.21
CA HIS A 138 6.68 -0.70 -4.49
C HIS A 138 7.18 -0.60 -5.94
N PHE A 139 6.52 0.17 -6.82
CA PHE A 139 7.08 0.49 -8.12
C PHE A 139 8.05 1.67 -7.99
N TYR A 140 9.27 1.48 -8.51
CA TYR A 140 10.23 2.59 -8.63
C TYR A 140 9.68 3.71 -9.54
N ASP A 141 9.05 3.31 -10.65
CA ASP A 141 8.35 4.19 -11.59
C ASP A 141 6.82 3.95 -11.51
N PRO A 142 6.11 4.62 -10.58
CA PRO A 142 4.67 4.50 -10.48
C PRO A 142 3.93 5.12 -11.67
N ILE A 143 4.57 6.01 -12.43
CA ILE A 143 3.97 6.62 -13.63
C ILE A 143 3.81 5.56 -14.71
N LYS A 144 4.84 4.74 -14.95
CA LYS A 144 4.76 3.59 -15.87
C LYS A 144 3.66 2.63 -15.44
N ALA A 145 3.59 2.28 -14.16
CA ALA A 145 2.56 1.38 -13.64
C ALA A 145 1.14 1.92 -13.89
N ILE A 146 0.86 3.18 -13.54
CA ILE A 146 -0.48 3.78 -13.75
C ILE A 146 -0.81 3.89 -15.25
N LYS A 147 0.16 4.25 -16.10
CA LYS A 147 -0.04 4.26 -17.56
C LYS A 147 -0.37 2.89 -18.10
N GLU A 148 0.28 1.84 -17.60
CA GLU A 148 0.01 0.46 -17.99
C GLU A 148 -1.39 0.01 -17.55
N TRP A 149 -1.80 0.39 -16.34
CA TRP A 149 -3.16 0.13 -15.85
C TRP A 149 -4.20 0.84 -16.70
N LEU A 150 -3.97 2.10 -17.05
CA LEU A 150 -4.82 2.85 -17.98
C LEU A 150 -4.80 2.26 -19.39
N ARG A 151 -3.70 1.66 -19.87
CA ARG A 151 -3.65 1.00 -21.18
C ARG A 151 -4.65 -0.16 -21.25
N VAL A 152 -4.61 -1.07 -20.28
CA VAL A 152 -5.44 -2.28 -20.27
C VAL A 152 -6.91 -2.01 -19.92
N VAL A 153 -7.20 -0.90 -19.23
CA VAL A 153 -8.58 -0.48 -18.92
C VAL A 153 -9.28 0.06 -20.17
N ARG A 154 -10.54 -0.31 -20.38
CA ARG A 154 -11.36 0.22 -21.50
C ARG A 154 -11.76 1.68 -21.29
N PRO A 155 -12.14 2.42 -22.34
CA PRO A 155 -12.75 3.74 -22.17
C PRO A 155 -13.92 3.69 -21.18
N GLU A 156 -14.04 4.73 -20.35
CA GLU A 156 -14.96 4.85 -19.22
C GLU A 156 -14.75 3.85 -18.06
N GLY A 157 -13.74 2.96 -18.16
CA GLY A 157 -13.34 2.06 -17.09
C GLY A 157 -12.48 2.75 -16.03
N PHE A 158 -12.10 2.00 -14.98
CA PHE A 158 -11.52 2.58 -13.77
C PHE A 158 -10.14 2.00 -13.39
N VAL A 159 -9.28 2.86 -12.85
CA VAL A 159 -8.10 2.47 -12.09
C VAL A 159 -8.34 2.90 -10.64
N PHE A 160 -8.39 1.93 -9.73
CA PHE A 160 -8.65 2.12 -8.31
C PHE A 160 -7.38 1.84 -7.51
N ILE A 161 -6.87 2.83 -6.80
CA ILE A 161 -5.59 2.75 -6.10
C ILE A 161 -5.81 3.04 -4.63
N ILE A 162 -5.38 2.12 -3.75
CA ILE A 162 -5.11 2.41 -2.34
C ILE A 162 -3.60 2.47 -2.15
N ALA A 163 -3.09 3.61 -1.70
CA ALA A 163 -1.68 3.83 -1.39
C ALA A 163 -1.49 4.15 0.10
N PRO A 164 -0.32 3.83 0.70
CA PRO A 164 -0.05 4.13 2.09
C PRO A 164 0.01 5.63 2.32
N HIS A 165 -0.68 6.12 3.36
CA HIS A 165 -0.57 7.50 3.76
C HIS A 165 0.56 7.63 4.77
N LYS A 166 1.60 8.36 4.41
CA LYS A 166 2.83 8.52 5.19
C LYS A 166 2.60 8.78 6.68
N LEU A 167 1.69 9.69 7.03
CA LEU A 167 1.44 10.06 8.44
C LEU A 167 0.77 8.95 9.27
N ARG A 168 0.23 7.91 8.62
CA ARG A 168 -0.48 6.78 9.23
C ARG A 168 0.25 5.45 9.06
N THR A 169 1.44 5.46 8.44
CA THR A 169 2.30 4.28 8.26
C THR A 169 3.67 4.47 8.89
N PHE A 170 4.53 3.46 8.75
CA PHE A 170 5.93 3.52 9.18
C PHE A 170 6.75 4.56 8.41
N ASP A 171 6.27 5.06 7.27
CA ASP A 171 6.93 6.11 6.50
C ASP A 171 6.84 7.50 7.15
N ARG A 172 6.15 7.66 8.29
CA ARG A 172 5.89 8.94 8.96
C ARG A 172 7.09 9.87 9.18
N TYR A 173 8.30 9.32 9.20
CA TYR A 173 9.55 10.09 9.37
C TYR A 173 10.38 10.27 8.09
N ARG A 174 10.01 9.65 6.97
CA ARG A 174 10.70 9.83 5.68
C ARG A 174 10.37 11.18 5.05
N ASN A 175 11.00 11.56 3.94
CA ASN A 175 10.53 12.70 3.15
C ASN A 175 9.41 12.27 2.21
N ARG A 176 8.53 13.19 1.81
CA ARG A 176 7.56 12.95 0.73
C ARG A 176 8.32 12.85 -0.60
N THR A 177 7.90 11.94 -1.46
CA THR A 177 8.39 11.84 -2.83
C THR A 177 7.69 12.89 -3.67
N THR A 178 8.47 13.78 -4.30
CA THR A 178 7.93 14.93 -5.04
C THR A 178 7.50 14.55 -6.46
N LEU A 179 6.62 15.34 -7.09
CA LEU A 179 6.29 15.19 -8.50
C LEU A 179 7.54 15.22 -9.38
N ASP A 180 8.44 16.19 -9.18
CA ASP A 180 9.68 16.32 -9.97
C ASP A 180 10.55 15.07 -9.89
N GLU A 181 10.67 14.47 -8.71
CA GLU A 181 11.39 13.21 -8.52
C GLU A 181 10.73 12.07 -9.30
N LEU A 182 9.39 11.97 -9.28
CA LEU A 182 8.68 10.94 -10.05
C LEU A 182 8.87 11.13 -11.55
N LEU A 183 8.83 12.37 -12.04
CA LEU A 183 9.06 12.69 -13.45
C LEU A 183 10.49 12.33 -13.87
N ASP A 184 11.49 12.61 -13.02
CA ASP A 184 12.88 12.22 -13.28
C ASP A 184 13.05 10.71 -13.33
N ARG A 185 12.50 9.97 -12.34
CA ARG A 185 12.54 8.49 -12.35
C ARG A 185 11.89 7.89 -13.59
N HIS A 186 10.82 8.51 -14.09
CA HIS A 186 10.13 8.05 -15.30
C HIS A 186 10.92 8.35 -16.57
N ALA A 187 11.58 9.50 -16.65
CA ALA A 187 12.43 9.87 -17.78
C ALA A 187 13.75 9.09 -17.80
N HIS A 188 14.30 8.78 -16.62
CA HIS A 188 15.61 8.19 -16.42
C HIS A 188 15.55 7.01 -15.43
N PRO A 189 14.89 5.88 -15.79
CA PRO A 189 14.68 4.78 -14.87
C PRO A 189 16.01 4.13 -14.46
N ASN A 190 16.35 4.22 -13.19
CA ASN A 190 17.54 3.60 -12.59
C ASN A 190 17.23 3.06 -11.19
N PRO A 191 16.41 1.98 -11.09
CA PRO A 191 16.06 1.40 -9.81
C PRO A 191 17.30 0.81 -9.12
N PRO A 192 17.42 0.95 -7.78
CA PRO A 192 18.53 0.34 -7.06
C PRO A 192 18.48 -1.18 -7.17
N LEU A 193 19.66 -1.80 -7.28
CA LEU A 193 19.82 -3.25 -7.32
C LEU A 193 20.67 -3.74 -6.12
N PRO A 194 20.31 -4.87 -5.49
CA PRO A 194 19.11 -5.66 -5.74
C PRO A 194 17.83 -4.95 -5.27
N ASP A 195 16.68 -5.29 -5.86
CA ASP A 195 15.39 -4.85 -5.33
C ASP A 195 15.17 -5.44 -3.93
N ASP A 196 14.95 -4.56 -2.96
CA ASP A 196 14.71 -4.91 -1.56
C ASP A 196 13.23 -4.77 -1.17
N HIS A 197 12.35 -4.57 -2.16
CA HIS A 197 10.91 -4.47 -1.99
C HIS A 197 10.47 -3.33 -1.06
N ARG A 198 11.29 -2.29 -0.91
CA ARG A 198 10.95 -1.09 -0.12
C ARG A 198 9.76 -0.33 -0.72
N HIS A 199 9.21 0.59 0.06
CA HIS A 199 8.42 1.69 -0.50
C HIS A 199 9.37 2.68 -1.20
N TYR A 200 9.39 2.68 -2.53
CA TYR A 200 10.14 3.67 -3.33
C TYR A 200 9.51 5.05 -3.24
N THR A 201 8.20 5.07 -3.03
CA THR A 201 7.41 6.29 -3.09
C THR A 201 6.67 6.49 -1.77
N VAL A 202 6.75 7.70 -1.23
CA VAL A 202 6.17 8.08 0.06
C VAL A 202 5.23 9.25 -0.16
N TRP A 203 3.93 9.02 0.07
CA TRP A 203 2.89 9.98 -0.28
C TRP A 203 1.98 10.35 0.89
N ILE A 204 1.40 11.54 0.79
CA ILE A 204 0.07 11.87 1.29
C ILE A 204 -0.91 11.92 0.11
N THR A 205 -2.21 12.04 0.39
CA THR A 205 -3.26 12.02 -0.64
C THR A 205 -3.02 13.05 -1.74
N GLU A 206 -2.59 14.26 -1.36
CA GLU A 206 -2.34 15.37 -2.28
C GLU A 206 -1.23 15.08 -3.29
N ASP A 207 -0.23 14.27 -2.95
CA ASP A 207 0.88 13.94 -3.86
C ASP A 207 0.39 13.15 -5.09
N LEU A 208 -0.46 12.14 -4.87
CA LEU A 208 -1.00 11.35 -5.98
C LEU A 208 -2.02 12.14 -6.80
N LEU A 209 -2.80 13.01 -6.14
CA LEU A 209 -3.72 13.91 -6.84
C LEU A 209 -2.97 14.94 -7.70
N GLU A 210 -1.84 15.47 -7.22
CA GLU A 210 -0.96 16.35 -8.00
C GLU A 210 -0.42 15.63 -9.25
N LEU A 211 0.05 14.39 -9.09
CA LEU A 211 0.49 13.55 -10.20
C LEU A 211 -0.62 13.34 -11.24
N CYS A 212 -1.84 12.98 -10.78
CA CYS A 212 -2.97 12.79 -11.67
C CYS A 212 -3.32 14.08 -12.42
N ASN A 213 -3.30 15.23 -11.73
CA ASN A 213 -3.56 16.53 -12.35
C ASN A 213 -2.51 16.88 -13.41
N PHE A 214 -1.22 16.61 -13.15
CA PHE A 214 -0.14 16.85 -14.11
C PHE A 214 -0.34 16.07 -15.42
N PHE A 215 -0.70 14.79 -15.33
CA PHE A 215 -0.98 13.95 -16.50
C PHE A 215 -2.40 14.11 -17.06
N LYS A 216 -3.23 14.97 -16.45
CA LYS A 216 -4.65 15.16 -16.79
C LYS A 216 -5.46 13.87 -16.72
N TRP A 217 -5.10 12.97 -15.80
CA TRP A 217 -5.89 11.79 -15.51
C TRP A 217 -7.16 12.19 -14.75
N LYS A 218 -8.32 11.80 -15.27
CA LYS A 218 -9.63 12.17 -14.73
C LYS A 218 -9.89 11.46 -13.40
N VAL A 219 -9.59 12.12 -12.28
CA VAL A 219 -9.93 11.64 -10.94
C VAL A 219 -11.41 11.86 -10.68
N VAL A 220 -12.16 10.77 -10.46
CA VAL A 220 -13.62 10.81 -10.25
C VAL A 220 -14.03 10.70 -8.78
N ALA A 221 -13.14 10.18 -7.94
CA ALA A 221 -13.32 10.11 -6.49
C ALA A 221 -11.97 9.88 -5.79
N TRP A 222 -11.90 10.29 -4.53
CA TRP A 222 -10.78 9.98 -3.66
C TRP A 222 -11.25 9.97 -2.19
N GLN A 223 -10.47 9.36 -1.32
CA GLN A 223 -10.64 9.40 0.13
C GLN A 223 -9.29 9.65 0.79
N ASP A 224 -9.22 10.62 1.71
CA ASP A 224 -7.97 10.82 2.44
C ASP A 224 -7.63 9.60 3.28
N SER A 225 -8.59 9.02 4.01
CA SER A 225 -8.42 7.75 4.70
C SER A 225 -9.20 6.66 3.96
N ASP A 226 -8.52 5.60 3.54
CA ASP A 226 -9.16 4.48 2.86
C ASP A 226 -10.18 3.78 3.79
N ASP A 227 -11.21 3.16 3.21
CA ASP A 227 -12.28 2.51 3.97
C ASP A 227 -12.06 1.00 4.21
N LYS A 228 -10.82 0.49 4.04
CA LYS A 228 -10.45 -0.90 4.37
C LYS A 228 -9.62 -0.98 5.65
N VAL A 229 -8.40 -0.45 5.61
CA VAL A 229 -7.43 -0.50 6.71
C VAL A 229 -7.39 0.83 7.45
N GLY A 230 -7.63 1.94 6.75
CA GLY A 230 -7.63 3.30 7.29
C GLY A 230 -6.24 3.92 7.45
N ASN A 231 -5.17 3.20 7.11
CA ASN A 231 -3.79 3.70 7.14
C ASN A 231 -3.32 4.27 5.79
N GLY A 232 -4.07 4.02 4.72
CA GLY A 232 -3.84 4.49 3.36
C GLY A 232 -4.75 5.66 2.99
N PHE A 233 -4.79 5.92 1.69
CA PHE A 233 -5.70 6.82 1.00
C PHE A 233 -6.11 6.20 -0.34
N THR A 234 -7.27 6.58 -0.86
CA THR A 234 -7.82 6.02 -2.10
C THR A 234 -7.88 7.10 -3.19
N VAL A 235 -7.48 6.76 -4.42
CA VAL A 235 -7.69 7.57 -5.63
C VAL A 235 -8.30 6.71 -6.72
N ILE A 236 -9.35 7.22 -7.38
CA ILE A 236 -10.02 6.54 -8.50
C ILE A 236 -9.89 7.40 -9.74
N ILE A 237 -9.21 6.86 -10.74
CA ILE A 237 -9.05 7.45 -12.06
C ILE A 237 -10.04 6.77 -13.00
N GLN A 238 -10.77 7.55 -13.79
CA GLN A 238 -11.57 7.03 -14.90
C GLN A 238 -10.80 7.28 -16.21
N LYS A 239 -10.71 6.26 -17.07
CA LYS A 239 -10.14 6.41 -18.40
C LYS A 239 -11.12 7.14 -19.32
N GLU A 240 -10.63 8.13 -20.05
CA GLU A 240 -11.37 8.83 -21.12
C GLU A 240 -11.39 8.02 -22.44
#